data_AF-A0A494W4G3-F1
#
_entry.id   AF-A0A494W4G3-F1
#
_cell.length_a   1.000
_cell.length_b   1.000
_cell.length_c   1.000
_cell.angle_alpha   90.00
_cell.angle_beta   90.00
_cell.angle_gamma   90.00
#
_symmetry.space_group_name_H-M   'P 1'
#
loop_
_entity.id
_entity.type
_entity.pdbx_description
1 polymer ?
#
loop_
_entity_poly.entity_id
_entity_poly.type
_entity_poly.pdbx_seq_one_letter_code
_entity_poly.pdbx_strand_id
1 'polypeptide(L)'
;MIGRILDPIRPYFAAIALAAVVAGGLWVWRIDTLRASYKRQLGELRTEYAAFQTRIIDRTAEALRLDRARNAQVAAEQRAVIQETSNDYLKARDAELARLRERLRAIAPQANPGGGGAPGVPALPVLSTGPLRSGEAAIVDVADAEVCTENTLRLESLMAAWNAVAAIDPNERVPF
;
A
#
# COMPACT_ATOMS: atom_id res chain seq x y z
N MET A 1 39.87 50.03 80.66
CA MET A 1 38.47 50.48 80.76
C MET A 1 37.64 50.16 79.50
N ILE A 2 37.96 49.09 78.76
CA ILE A 2 37.25 48.67 77.52
C ILE A 2 36.50 47.34 77.72
N GLY A 3 36.95 46.47 78.64
CA GLY A 3 36.32 45.16 78.90
C GLY A 3 34.89 45.23 79.48
N ARG A 4 34.54 46.28 80.22
CA ARG A 4 33.24 46.39 80.92
C ARG A 4 32.08 46.84 80.03
N ILE A 5 32.36 47.33 78.82
CA ILE A 5 31.34 47.81 77.86
C ILE A 5 30.93 46.67 76.90
N LEU A 6 31.76 45.62 76.76
CA LEU A 6 31.52 44.49 75.84
C LEU A 6 30.78 43.32 76.49
N ASP A 7 30.76 43.19 77.82
CA ASP A 7 30.08 42.10 78.53
C ASP A 7 28.56 41.98 78.26
N PRO A 8 27.75 43.05 78.10
CA PRO A 8 26.34 42.90 77.77
C PRO A 8 26.08 42.49 76.31
N ILE A 9 27.06 42.60 75.41
CA ILE A 9 26.90 42.34 73.96
C ILE A 9 27.37 40.91 73.58
N ARG A 10 28.29 40.32 74.35
CA ARG A 10 28.77 38.94 74.18
C ARG A 10 27.68 37.86 74.06
N PRO A 11 26.58 37.86 74.84
CA PRO A 11 25.51 36.87 74.67
C PRO A 11 24.81 36.98 73.31
N TYR A 12 24.71 38.19 72.73
CA TYR A 12 24.10 38.39 71.41
C TYR A 12 24.97 37.83 70.28
N PHE A 13 26.30 37.99 70.35
CA PHE A 13 27.20 37.37 69.38
C PHE A 13 27.15 35.84 69.46
N ALA A 14 27.07 35.27 70.66
CA ALA A 14 26.89 33.83 70.84
C ALA A 14 25.54 33.34 70.29
N ALA A 15 24.45 34.08 70.51
CA ALA A 15 23.13 33.76 69.98
C ALA A 15 23.09 33.83 68.44
N ILE A 16 23.72 34.85 67.83
CA ILE A 16 23.82 35.00 66.37
C ILE A 16 24.64 33.85 65.77
N ALA A 17 25.77 33.49 66.40
CA ALA A 17 26.59 32.37 65.94
C ALA A 17 25.81 31.05 65.99
N LEU A 18 25.05 30.80 67.05
CA LEU A 18 24.22 29.60 67.18
C LEU A 18 23.09 29.58 66.13
N ALA A 19 22.43 30.73 65.91
CA ALA A 19 21.41 30.86 64.88
C ALA A 19 21.97 30.61 63.47
N ALA A 20 23.19 31.10 63.17
CA ALA A 20 23.86 30.86 61.91
C ALA A 20 24.20 29.38 61.69
N VAL A 21 24.66 28.67 62.74
CA VAL A 21 24.93 27.22 62.67
C VAL A 21 23.64 26.43 62.42
N VAL A 22 22.56 26.75 63.12
CA VAL A 22 21.26 26.10 62.93
C VAL A 22 20.71 26.36 61.53
N ALA A 23 20.77 27.62 61.06
CA ALA A 23 20.34 27.98 59.71
C ALA A 23 21.17 27.27 58.63
N GLY A 24 22.49 27.17 58.82
CA GLY A 24 23.39 26.42 57.95
C GLY A 24 23.05 24.93 57.90
N GLY A 25 22.79 24.31 59.06
CA GLY A 25 22.37 22.91 59.15
C GLY A 25 21.04 22.64 58.44
N LEU A 26 20.05 23.50 58.63
CA LEU A 26 18.75 23.42 57.93
C LEU A 26 18.91 23.57 56.41
N TRP A 27 19.80 24.47 55.97
CA TRP A 27 20.06 24.67 54.55
C TRP A 27 20.75 23.46 53.90
N VAL A 28 21.75 22.88 54.55
CA VAL A 28 22.40 21.63 54.09
C VAL A 28 21.40 20.49 54.01
N TRP A 29 20.60 20.30 55.06
CA TRP A 29 19.53 19.29 55.07
C TRP A 29 18.52 19.51 53.93
N ARG A 30 18.15 20.77 53.66
CA ARG A 30 17.26 21.12 52.55
C ARG A 30 17.88 20.78 51.19
N ILE A 31 19.17 21.00 51.00
CA ILE A 31 19.87 20.64 49.75
C ILE A 31 19.92 19.13 49.57
N ASP A 32 20.25 18.39 50.62
CA ASP A 32 20.37 16.94 50.54
C ASP A 32 19.01 16.27 50.26
N THR A 33 17.94 16.77 50.88
CA THR A 33 16.57 16.32 50.59
C THR A 33 16.15 16.62 49.15
N LEU A 34 16.46 17.81 48.62
CA LEU A 34 16.22 18.15 47.22
C LEU A 34 17.02 17.24 46.28
N ARG A 35 18.32 17.06 46.51
CA ARG A 35 19.18 16.16 45.72
C ARG A 35 18.67 14.72 45.73
N ALA A 36 18.22 14.21 46.89
CA ALA A 36 17.64 12.88 46.99
C ALA A 36 16.36 12.75 46.17
N SER A 37 15.47 13.76 46.21
CA SER A 37 14.24 13.77 45.41
C SER A 37 14.51 13.79 43.91
N TYR A 38 15.44 14.63 43.44
CA TYR A 38 15.85 14.68 42.03
C TYR A 38 16.46 13.36 41.56
N LYS A 39 17.32 12.73 42.37
CA LYS A 39 17.90 11.43 42.03
C LYS A 39 16.84 10.33 41.87
N ARG A 40 15.80 10.33 42.74
CA ARG A 40 14.67 9.39 42.63
C ARG A 40 13.89 9.62 41.34
N GLN A 41 13.48 10.86 41.07
CA GLN A 41 12.74 11.22 39.84
C GLN A 41 13.53 10.88 38.57
N LEU A 42 14.84 11.14 38.55
CA LEU A 42 15.69 10.76 37.42
C LEU A 42 15.80 9.24 37.25
N GLY A 43 15.78 8.48 38.34
CA GLY A 43 15.73 7.02 38.32
C GLY A 43 14.42 6.51 37.71
N GLU A 44 13.29 7.03 38.18
CA GLU A 44 11.95 6.70 37.69
C GLU A 44 11.81 7.02 36.19
N LEU A 45 12.19 8.24 35.78
CA LEU A 45 12.15 8.64 34.36
C LEU A 45 13.01 7.74 33.47
N ARG A 46 14.20 7.33 33.94
CA ARG A 46 15.04 6.39 33.19
C ARG A 46 14.38 5.03 33.02
N THR A 47 13.73 4.51 34.06
CA THR A 47 13.02 3.23 34.00
C THR A 47 11.79 3.30 33.09
N GLU A 48 11.02 4.38 33.15
CA GLU A 48 9.87 4.60 32.27
C GLU A 48 10.31 4.72 30.82
N TYR A 49 11.36 5.49 30.55
CA TYR A 49 11.89 5.65 29.21
C TYR A 49 12.44 4.34 28.65
N ALA A 50 13.16 3.56 29.45
CA ALA A 50 13.63 2.23 29.04
C ALA A 50 12.45 1.29 28.71
N ALA A 51 11.43 1.23 29.57
CA ALA A 51 10.24 0.43 29.32
C ALA A 51 9.46 0.89 28.08
N PHE A 52 9.40 2.19 27.84
CA PHE A 52 8.80 2.77 26.64
C PHE A 52 9.58 2.40 25.38
N GLN A 53 10.91 2.48 25.40
CA GLN A 53 11.74 2.06 24.28
C GLN A 53 11.55 0.58 23.95
N THR A 54 11.54 -0.30 24.95
CA THR A 54 11.24 -1.73 24.74
C THR A 54 9.88 -1.93 24.09
N ARG A 55 8.83 -1.26 24.59
CA ARG A 55 7.49 -1.35 24.00
C ARG A 55 7.47 -0.88 22.54
N ILE A 56 8.18 0.19 22.19
CA ILE A 56 8.26 0.65 20.79
C ILE A 56 8.95 -0.40 19.94
N ILE A 57 10.08 -0.95 20.38
CA ILE A 57 10.83 -1.95 19.62
C ILE A 57 9.95 -3.18 19.37
N ASP A 58 9.28 -3.69 20.41
CA ASP A 58 8.42 -4.87 20.31
C ASP A 58 7.24 -4.62 19.36
N ARG A 59 6.56 -3.48 19.50
CA ARG A 59 5.44 -3.10 18.63
C ARG A 59 5.88 -2.89 17.19
N THR A 60 7.07 -2.34 16.97
CA THR A 60 7.63 -2.14 15.62
C THR A 60 7.98 -3.48 14.98
N ALA A 61 8.59 -4.40 15.74
CA ALA A 61 8.89 -5.75 15.28
C ALA A 61 7.62 -6.53 14.93
N GLU A 62 6.58 -6.42 15.77
CA GLU A 62 5.28 -7.03 15.53
C GLU A 62 4.61 -6.47 14.27
N ALA A 63 4.57 -5.14 14.13
CA ALA A 63 4.01 -4.48 12.95
C ALA A 63 4.74 -4.91 11.66
N LEU A 64 6.08 -4.95 11.67
CA LEU A 64 6.87 -5.42 10.52
C LEU A 64 6.59 -6.88 10.18
N ARG A 65 6.36 -7.74 11.18
CA ARG A 65 6.03 -9.14 10.95
C ARG A 65 4.66 -9.29 10.29
N LEU A 66 3.66 -8.55 10.79
CA LEU A 66 2.31 -8.54 10.24
C LEU A 66 2.30 -7.98 8.81
N ASP A 67 3.03 -6.89 8.57
CA ASP A 67 3.17 -6.27 7.26
C ASP A 67 3.79 -7.24 6.23
N ARG A 68 4.87 -7.93 6.60
CA ARG A 68 5.48 -8.97 5.73
C ARG A 68 4.51 -10.11 5.42
N ALA A 69 3.76 -10.58 6.42
CA ALA A 69 2.79 -11.65 6.22
C ALA A 69 1.66 -11.21 5.28
N ARG A 70 1.18 -9.96 5.42
CA ARG A 70 0.15 -9.37 4.56
C ARG A 70 0.64 -9.18 3.14
N ASN A 71 1.83 -8.62 2.97
CA ASN A 71 2.44 -8.46 1.64
C ASN A 71 2.60 -9.81 0.93
N ALA A 72 2.95 -10.88 1.66
CA ALA A 72 3.01 -12.22 1.10
C ALA A 72 1.63 -12.77 0.68
N GLN A 73 0.59 -12.51 1.47
CA GLN A 73 -0.79 -12.91 1.14
C GLN A 73 -1.31 -12.17 -0.09
N VAL A 74 -1.19 -10.84 -0.11
CA VAL A 74 -1.59 -10.00 -1.24
C VAL A 74 -0.86 -10.43 -2.52
N ALA A 75 0.45 -10.69 -2.45
CA ALA A 75 1.20 -11.18 -3.59
C ALA A 75 0.73 -12.58 -4.07
N ALA A 76 0.32 -13.46 -3.15
CA ALA A 76 -0.22 -14.76 -3.51
C ALA A 76 -1.61 -14.64 -4.19
N GLU A 77 -2.47 -13.78 -3.67
CA GLU A 77 -3.80 -13.50 -4.23
C GLU A 77 -3.71 -12.87 -5.62
N GLN A 78 -2.84 -11.87 -5.79
CA GLN A 78 -2.56 -11.28 -7.10
C GLN A 78 -2.10 -12.32 -8.13
N ARG A 79 -1.20 -13.23 -7.74
CA ARG A 79 -0.75 -14.32 -8.62
C ARG A 79 -1.89 -15.27 -8.99
N ALA A 80 -2.75 -15.60 -8.04
CA ALA A 80 -3.90 -16.47 -8.29
C ALA A 80 -4.86 -15.84 -9.31
N VAL A 81 -5.23 -14.57 -9.12
CA VAL A 81 -6.11 -13.81 -10.01
C VAL A 81 -5.51 -13.68 -11.42
N ILE A 82 -4.21 -13.39 -11.53
CA ILE A 82 -3.52 -13.32 -12.83
C ILE A 82 -3.54 -14.68 -13.52
N GLN A 83 -3.29 -15.77 -12.79
CA GLN A 83 -3.29 -17.12 -13.35
C GLN A 83 -4.69 -17.54 -13.83
N GLU A 84 -5.73 -17.24 -13.04
CA GLU A 84 -7.12 -17.49 -13.41
C GLU A 84 -7.49 -16.72 -14.68
N THR A 85 -7.22 -15.41 -14.71
CA THR A 85 -7.51 -14.57 -15.89
C THR A 85 -6.75 -15.03 -17.13
N SER A 86 -5.50 -15.49 -16.97
CA SER A 86 -4.71 -16.06 -18.07
C SER A 86 -5.33 -17.34 -18.62
N ASN A 87 -5.82 -18.23 -17.74
CA ASN A 87 -6.48 -19.46 -18.15
C ASN A 87 -7.80 -19.16 -18.89
N ASP A 88 -8.56 -18.18 -18.41
CA ASP A 88 -9.82 -17.77 -19.03
C ASP A 88 -9.59 -17.09 -20.38
N TYR A 89 -8.54 -16.29 -20.51
CA TYR A 89 -8.10 -15.75 -21.81
C TYR A 89 -7.82 -16.87 -22.82
N LEU A 90 -7.06 -17.92 -22.42
CA LEU A 90 -6.74 -19.02 -23.34
C LEU A 90 -8.00 -19.75 -23.81
N LYS A 91 -8.95 -20.02 -22.91
CA LYS A 91 -10.24 -20.63 -23.26
C LYS A 91 -11.06 -19.74 -24.19
N ALA A 92 -11.15 -18.45 -23.90
CA ALA A 92 -11.90 -17.49 -24.71
C ALA A 92 -11.27 -17.33 -26.11
N ARG A 93 -9.94 -17.25 -26.19
CA ARG A 93 -9.18 -17.20 -27.43
C ARG A 93 -9.49 -18.39 -28.33
N ASP A 94 -9.38 -19.61 -27.81
CA ASP A 94 -9.59 -20.81 -28.61
C ASP A 94 -11.04 -20.91 -29.10
N ALA A 95 -12.01 -20.54 -28.25
CA ALA A 95 -13.43 -20.53 -28.61
C ALA A 95 -13.75 -19.48 -29.68
N GLU A 96 -13.24 -18.26 -29.55
CA GLU A 96 -13.52 -17.17 -30.51
C GLU A 96 -12.79 -17.37 -31.84
N LEU A 97 -11.55 -17.86 -31.83
CA LEU A 97 -10.86 -18.22 -33.07
C LEU A 97 -11.57 -19.37 -33.81
N ALA A 98 -12.10 -20.36 -33.07
CA ALA A 98 -12.91 -21.41 -33.67
C ALA A 98 -14.20 -20.85 -34.31
N ARG A 99 -14.91 -19.96 -33.61
CA ARG A 99 -16.12 -19.28 -34.12
C ARG A 99 -15.81 -18.41 -35.35
N LEU A 100 -14.71 -17.67 -35.35
CA LEU A 100 -14.26 -16.87 -36.48
C LEU A 100 -14.01 -17.74 -37.70
N ARG A 101 -13.26 -18.84 -37.53
CA ARG A 101 -12.96 -19.80 -38.60
C ARG A 101 -14.21 -20.45 -39.16
N GLU A 102 -15.18 -20.80 -38.32
CA GLU A 102 -16.46 -21.35 -38.75
C GLU A 102 -17.24 -20.34 -39.60
N ARG A 103 -17.32 -19.08 -39.16
CA ARG A 103 -17.97 -18.00 -39.93
C ARG A 103 -17.30 -17.77 -41.28
N LEU A 104 -15.97 -17.75 -41.32
CA LEU A 104 -15.22 -17.57 -42.56
C LEU A 104 -15.40 -18.76 -43.52
N ARG A 105 -15.50 -19.99 -43.01
CA ARG A 105 -15.82 -21.18 -43.82
C ARG A 105 -17.24 -21.14 -44.40
N ALA A 106 -18.22 -20.64 -43.65
CA ALA A 106 -19.59 -20.50 -44.15
C ALA A 106 -19.73 -19.47 -45.28
N ILE A 107 -18.80 -18.52 -45.37
CA ILE A 107 -18.76 -17.47 -46.41
C ILE A 107 -17.93 -17.90 -47.63
N ALA A 108 -17.10 -18.95 -47.51
CA ALA A 108 -16.44 -19.55 -48.66
C ALA A 108 -17.51 -19.96 -49.68
N PRO A 109 -17.38 -19.61 -50.97
CA PRO A 109 -18.45 -19.75 -51.93
C PRO A 109 -18.85 -21.22 -52.01
N GLN A 110 -20.01 -21.55 -51.43
CA GLN A 110 -20.73 -22.71 -51.89
C GLN A 110 -20.99 -22.45 -53.36
N ALA A 111 -20.33 -23.22 -54.22
CA ALA A 111 -20.57 -23.20 -55.65
C ALA A 111 -22.06 -23.45 -55.86
N ASN A 112 -22.83 -22.37 -56.00
CA ASN A 112 -24.26 -22.43 -56.21
C ASN A 112 -24.47 -22.96 -57.64
N PRO A 113 -24.87 -24.23 -57.84
CA PRO A 113 -25.04 -24.76 -59.17
C PRO A 113 -26.42 -24.33 -59.66
N GLY A 114 -26.49 -23.17 -60.30
CA GLY A 114 -27.63 -22.78 -61.12
C GLY A 114 -28.77 -22.08 -60.36
N GLY A 115 -28.82 -20.76 -60.50
CA GLY A 115 -29.98 -19.95 -60.14
C GLY A 115 -29.92 -18.63 -60.88
N GLY A 116 -30.41 -18.62 -62.13
CA GLY A 116 -30.47 -17.42 -62.96
C GLY A 116 -31.42 -16.39 -62.37
N GLY A 117 -30.87 -15.24 -61.98
CA GLY A 117 -31.62 -14.07 -61.53
C GLY A 117 -30.66 -12.94 -61.23
N ALA A 118 -30.55 -11.99 -62.17
CA ALA A 118 -29.80 -10.73 -62.17
C ALA A 118 -28.94 -10.40 -60.92
N PRO A 119 -27.60 -10.27 -61.05
CA PRO A 119 -26.79 -9.76 -59.96
C PRO A 119 -27.00 -8.24 -59.88
N GLY A 120 -27.64 -7.77 -58.81
CA GLY A 120 -27.30 -6.46 -58.27
C GLY A 120 -25.81 -6.52 -57.93
N VAL A 121 -24.98 -5.92 -58.78
CA VAL A 121 -23.51 -6.01 -58.71
C VAL A 121 -23.10 -5.55 -57.31
N PRO A 122 -22.49 -6.42 -56.47
CA PRO A 122 -21.89 -5.95 -55.24
C PRO A 122 -20.82 -4.94 -55.63
N ALA A 123 -20.87 -3.74 -55.03
CA ALA A 123 -19.85 -2.73 -55.23
C ALA A 123 -18.46 -3.39 -55.08
N LEU A 124 -17.58 -3.15 -56.04
CA LEU A 124 -16.24 -3.74 -56.08
C LEU A 124 -15.60 -3.56 -54.71
N PRO A 125 -15.22 -4.65 -54.03
CA PRO A 125 -14.71 -4.53 -52.68
C PRO A 125 -13.39 -3.75 -52.74
N VAL A 126 -13.32 -2.66 -51.99
CA VAL A 126 -12.16 -1.78 -51.95
C VAL A 126 -11.17 -2.36 -50.94
N LEU A 127 -9.92 -2.57 -51.37
CA LEU A 127 -8.77 -2.78 -50.48
C LEU A 127 -8.52 -1.46 -49.76
N SER A 128 -9.26 -1.20 -48.67
CA SER A 128 -9.36 0.15 -48.13
C SER A 128 -8.15 0.48 -47.26
N THR A 129 -7.31 1.41 -47.73
CA THR A 129 -6.34 2.18 -46.92
C THR A 129 -6.96 3.45 -46.32
N GLY A 130 -8.30 3.56 -46.27
CA GLY A 130 -9.04 4.72 -45.79
C GLY A 130 -10.45 4.37 -45.29
N PRO A 131 -11.19 5.30 -44.66
CA PRO A 131 -12.48 5.01 -44.05
C PRO A 131 -13.54 4.56 -45.07
N LEU A 132 -14.18 3.42 -44.81
CA LEU A 132 -15.28 2.88 -45.60
C LEU A 132 -16.48 3.85 -45.62
N ARG A 133 -17.08 4.04 -46.79
CA ARG A 133 -18.35 4.78 -46.90
C ARG A 133 -19.52 3.86 -46.55
N SER A 134 -20.65 4.45 -46.17
CA SER A 134 -21.87 3.70 -45.87
C SER A 134 -22.28 2.81 -47.05
N GLY A 135 -22.39 1.50 -46.82
CA GLY A 135 -22.77 0.50 -47.84
C GLY A 135 -21.59 -0.18 -48.54
N GLU A 136 -20.34 0.21 -48.25
CA GLU A 136 -19.14 -0.47 -48.75
C GLU A 136 -18.70 -1.58 -47.79
N ALA A 137 -18.18 -2.67 -48.36
CA ALA A 137 -17.54 -3.75 -47.61
C ALA A 137 -16.04 -3.75 -47.86
N ALA A 138 -15.23 -3.77 -46.80
CA ALA A 138 -13.80 -3.99 -46.92
C ALA A 138 -13.51 -5.49 -47.13
N ILE A 139 -12.55 -5.78 -48.00
CA ILE A 139 -11.86 -7.07 -47.95
C ILE A 139 -10.88 -7.00 -46.79
N VAL A 140 -11.03 -7.89 -45.82
CA VAL A 140 -10.07 -8.10 -44.74
C VAL A 140 -9.44 -9.46 -44.97
N ASP A 141 -8.11 -9.54 -44.89
CA ASP A 141 -7.43 -10.83 -44.90
C ASP A 141 -7.89 -11.64 -43.68
N VAL A 142 -8.07 -12.94 -43.85
CA VAL A 142 -8.34 -13.87 -42.75
C VAL A 142 -7.25 -13.75 -41.68
N ALA A 143 -5.98 -13.61 -42.10
CA ALA A 143 -4.87 -13.42 -41.18
C ALA A 143 -5.04 -12.12 -40.35
N ASP A 144 -5.43 -11.01 -40.98
CA ASP A 144 -5.67 -9.75 -40.30
C ASP A 144 -6.86 -9.85 -39.33
N ALA A 145 -7.93 -10.56 -39.72
CA ALA A 145 -9.09 -10.80 -38.85
C ALA A 145 -8.73 -11.64 -37.61
N GLU A 146 -7.91 -12.69 -37.78
CA GLU A 146 -7.41 -13.49 -36.65
C GLU A 146 -6.52 -12.66 -35.71
N VAL A 147 -5.59 -11.86 -36.26
CA VAL A 147 -4.70 -10.98 -35.47
C VAL A 147 -5.49 -9.92 -34.71
N CYS A 148 -6.44 -9.25 -35.37
CA CYS A 148 -7.29 -8.25 -34.72
C CYS A 148 -8.14 -8.88 -33.59
N THR A 149 -8.67 -10.08 -33.81
CA THR A 149 -9.43 -10.81 -32.80
C THR A 149 -8.55 -11.17 -31.60
N GLU A 150 -7.35 -11.71 -31.84
CA GLU A 150 -6.41 -12.05 -30.76
C GLU A 150 -5.99 -10.81 -29.97
N ASN A 151 -5.65 -9.70 -30.66
CA ASN A 151 -5.27 -8.45 -30.00
C ASN A 151 -6.40 -7.87 -29.15
N THR A 152 -7.65 -7.95 -29.64
CA THR A 152 -8.83 -7.49 -28.90
C THR A 152 -9.02 -8.31 -27.63
N LEU A 153 -9.04 -9.63 -27.73
CA LEU A 153 -9.18 -10.53 -26.57
C LEU A 153 -8.04 -10.37 -25.57
N ARG A 154 -6.82 -10.14 -26.07
CA ARG A 154 -5.66 -9.90 -25.21
C ARG A 154 -5.79 -8.58 -24.44
N LEU A 155 -6.29 -7.52 -25.08
CA LEU A 155 -6.51 -6.23 -24.41
C LEU A 155 -7.63 -6.33 -23.37
N GLU A 156 -8.76 -6.96 -23.72
CA GLU A 156 -9.87 -7.18 -22.80
C GLU A 156 -9.46 -7.99 -21.56
N SER A 157 -8.71 -9.08 -21.77
CA SER A 157 -8.21 -9.89 -20.65
C SER A 157 -7.19 -9.15 -19.79
N LEU A 158 -6.33 -8.31 -20.38
CA LEU A 158 -5.42 -7.45 -19.62
C LEU A 158 -6.19 -6.43 -18.77
N MET A 159 -7.23 -5.81 -19.32
CA MET A 159 -8.09 -4.88 -18.60
C MET A 159 -8.82 -5.58 -17.44
N ALA A 160 -9.34 -6.78 -17.67
CA ALA A 160 -9.98 -7.59 -16.65
C ALA A 160 -9.00 -7.97 -15.51
N ALA A 161 -7.81 -8.45 -15.86
CA ALA A 161 -6.76 -8.77 -14.89
C ALA A 161 -6.36 -7.55 -14.05
N TRP A 162 -6.18 -6.40 -14.69
CA TRP A 162 -5.84 -5.16 -14.01
C TRP A 162 -6.92 -4.72 -13.02
N ASN A 163 -8.19 -4.75 -13.43
CA ASN A 163 -9.31 -4.39 -12.58
C ASN A 163 -9.46 -5.35 -11.39
N ALA A 164 -9.26 -6.65 -11.61
CA ALA A 164 -9.34 -7.66 -10.56
C ALA A 164 -8.20 -7.49 -9.53
N VAL A 165 -6.96 -7.22 -9.99
CA VAL A 165 -5.84 -6.92 -9.09
C VAL A 165 -6.05 -5.61 -8.33
N ALA A 166 -6.59 -4.58 -8.97
CA ALA A 166 -6.87 -3.29 -8.34
C ALA A 166 -7.97 -3.34 -7.29
N ALA A 167 -8.84 -4.37 -7.34
CA ALA A 167 -9.88 -4.60 -6.33
C ALA A 167 -9.36 -5.23 -5.04
N ILE A 168 -8.13 -5.77 -5.03
CA ILE A 168 -7.50 -6.34 -3.83
C ILE A 168 -7.09 -5.17 -2.92
N ASP A 169 -7.80 -4.97 -1.80
CA ASP A 169 -7.47 -3.95 -0.81
C ASP A 169 -6.29 -4.42 0.07
N PRO A 170 -5.09 -3.79 -0.03
CA PRO A 170 -3.96 -4.17 0.80
C PRO A 170 -4.16 -3.82 2.29
N ASN A 171 -5.16 -3.01 2.63
CA ASN A 171 -5.44 -2.50 3.98
C ASN A 171 -6.76 -3.01 4.57
N GLU A 172 -7.39 -4.02 3.96
CA GLU A 172 -8.69 -4.50 4.45
C GLU A 172 -8.57 -4.89 5.93
N ARG A 173 -9.36 -4.24 6.78
CA ARG A 173 -9.24 -4.35 8.23
C ARG A 173 -9.63 -5.76 8.66
N VAL A 174 -8.66 -6.53 9.13
CA VAL A 174 -8.95 -7.82 9.75
C VAL A 174 -9.56 -7.54 11.12
N PRO A 175 -10.78 -8.03 11.42
CA PRO A 175 -11.34 -7.89 12.75
C PRO A 175 -10.41 -8.56 13.75
N PHE A 176 -9.99 -7.79 14.75
CA PHE A 176 -9.11 -8.21 15.84
C PHE A 176 -9.71 -9.33 16.68
#